data_AF-A0A392Q7Y7-F1
#
_entry.id   AF-A0A392Q7Y7-F1
#
_cell.length_a   1.000
_cell.length_b   1.000
_cell.length_c   1.000
_cell.angle_alpha   90.00
_cell.angle_beta   90.00
_cell.angle_gamma   90.00
#
_symmetry.space_group_name_H-M   'P 1'
#
loop_
_entity.id
_entity.type
_entity.pdbx_description
1 polymer ?
#
loop_
_entity_poly.entity_id
_entity_poly.type
_entity_poly.pdbx_seq_one_letter_code
_entity_poly.pdbx_strand_id
1 'polypeptide(L)' 'RRFRLPENAKMDQVKANMENGVLTVTVPKEEIKKPEVKTIDISG' A
#
# COMPACT_ATOMS: atom_id res chain seq x y z
N ARG A 1 -20.64 3.63 -6.04
CA ARG A 1 -19.50 4.43 -5.50
C ARG A 1 -18.22 3.90 -6.14
N ARG A 2 -17.41 4.74 -6.77
CA ARG A 2 -16.19 4.33 -7.48
C ARG A 2 -15.00 5.08 -6.86
N PHE A 3 -13.95 4.36 -6.53
CA PHE A 3 -12.70 4.93 -6.04
C PHE A 3 -11.63 4.76 -7.10
N ARG A 4 -10.85 5.82 -7.35
CA ARG A 4 -9.65 5.69 -8.18
C ARG A 4 -8.56 5.07 -7.33
N LEU A 5 -7.99 3.98 -7.81
CA LEU A 5 -6.85 3.34 -7.19
C LEU A 5 -5.55 4.01 -7.66
N PRO A 6 -4.52 4.06 -6.80
CA PRO A 6 -3.20 4.52 -7.21
C PRO A 6 -2.57 3.52 -8.20
N GLU A 7 -1.66 3.98 -9.05
CA GLU A 7 -1.00 3.14 -10.09
C GLU A 7 -0.25 1.94 -9.51
N ASN A 8 0.24 2.04 -8.28
CA ASN A 8 0.97 0.97 -7.60
C ASN A 8 0.06 -0.02 -6.85
N ALA A 9 -1.23 -0.05 -7.14
CA ALA A 9 -2.16 -1.01 -6.55
C ALA A 9 -2.07 -2.37 -7.25
N LYS A 10 -1.87 -3.46 -6.50
CA LYS A 10 -1.95 -4.82 -7.03
C LYS A 10 -3.41 -5.24 -7.14
N MET A 11 -4.04 -4.97 -8.28
CA MET A 11 -5.47 -5.28 -8.50
C MET A 11 -5.76 -6.78 -8.36
N ASP A 12 -4.80 -7.64 -8.68
CA ASP A 12 -4.94 -9.10 -8.63
C ASP A 12 -5.02 -9.64 -7.20
N GLN A 13 -4.60 -8.85 -6.20
CA GLN A 13 -4.56 -9.24 -4.79
C GLN A 13 -5.56 -8.46 -3.93
N VAL A 14 -6.56 -7.84 -4.56
CA VAL A 14 -7.63 -7.16 -3.84
C VAL A 14 -8.40 -8.16 -2.99
N LYS A 15 -8.58 -7.83 -1.70
CA LYS A 15 -9.39 -8.61 -0.76
C LYS A 15 -10.60 -7.80 -0.34
N ALA A 16 -11.76 -8.45 -0.32
CA ALA A 16 -12.98 -7.86 0.21
C ALA A 16 -13.52 -8.77 1.31
N ASN A 17 -13.90 -8.19 2.45
CA ASN A 17 -14.50 -8.91 3.56
C ASN A 17 -15.73 -8.14 4.06
N MET A 18 -16.78 -8.87 4.45
CA MET A 18 -18.01 -8.31 4.99
C MET A 18 -18.12 -8.73 6.45
N GLU A 19 -18.09 -7.75 7.35
CA GLU A 19 -18.18 -8.00 8.78
C GLU A 19 -19.19 -7.03 9.41
N ASN A 20 -20.14 -7.54 10.19
CA ASN A 20 -21.18 -6.75 10.88
C ASN A 20 -21.94 -5.76 9.96
N GLY A 21 -22.18 -6.13 8.71
CA GLY A 21 -22.86 -5.29 7.71
C GLY A 21 -21.97 -4.22 7.06
N VAL A 22 -20.66 -4.21 7.36
CA VAL A 22 -19.69 -3.31 6.75
C VAL A 22 -18.80 -4.06 5.78
N LEU A 23 -18.77 -3.59 4.52
CA LEU A 23 -17.87 -4.11 3.49
C LEU A 23 -16.51 -3.41 3.58
N THR A 24 -15.50 -4.14 4.02
CA THR A 24 -14.11 -3.70 4.04
C THR A 24 -13.39 -4.19 2.79
N VAL A 25 -12.85 -3.26 2.00
CA VAL A 25 -12.06 -3.57 0.79
C VAL A 25 -10.61 -3.18 1.04
N THR A 26 -9.71 -4.15 0.97
CA THR A 26 -8.27 -3.98 1.13
C THR A 26 -7.60 -4.11 -0.23
N VAL A 27 -6.92 -3.04 -0.64
CA VAL A 27 -6.13 -3.00 -1.87
C VAL A 27 -4.65 -2.95 -1.48
N PRO A 28 -3.89 -4.05 -1.66
CA PRO A 28 -2.46 -4.06 -1.37
C PRO A 28 -1.72 -3.15 -2.36
N LYS A 29 -0.80 -2.34 -1.83
CA LYS A 29 0.10 -1.52 -2.62
C LYS A 29 1.39 -2.30 -2.88
N GLU A 30 1.99 -2.10 -4.05
CA GLU A 30 3.36 -2.51 -4.30
C GLU A 30 4.31 -1.82 -3.31
N GLU A 31 5.21 -2.61 -2.74
CA GLU A 31 6.32 -2.09 -1.95
C GLU A 31 7.20 -1.26 -2.88
N ILE A 32 7.00 0.06 -2.80
CA ILE A 32 7.95 1.03 -3.34
C ILE A 32 9.24 0.75 -2.58
N LYS A 33 10.27 0.25 -3.27
CA LYS A 33 11.63 0.13 -2.71
C LYS A 33 11.97 1.48 -2.09
N LYS A 34 11.90 1.58 -0.77
CA LYS A 34 12.29 2.80 -0.07
C LYS A 34 13.74 3.04 -0.49
N PRO A 35 14.09 4.25 -0.97
CA PRO A 35 15.49 4.54 -1.24
C PRO A 35 16.26 4.24 0.04
N GLU A 36 17.27 3.37 -0.05
CA GLU A 36 18.14 3.06 1.07
C GLU A 36 18.71 4.38 1.57
N VAL A 37 18.25 4.80 2.74
CA VAL A 37 18.71 6.05 3.36
C VAL A 37 20.16 5.80 3.70
N LYS A 38 21.07 6.32 2.87
CA LYS A 38 22.51 6.30 3.18
C LYS A 38 22.72 7.23 4.37
N THR A 39 22.85 6.65 5.56
CA THR A 39 23.30 7.37 6.74
C THR A 39 24.75 7.78 6.49
N ILE A 40 25.01 9.08 6.38
CA ILE A 40 26.38 9.60 6.28
C ILE A 40 26.78 9.98 7.70
N ASP A 41 27.66 9.19 8.31
CA ASP A 41 28.26 9.52 9.60
C ASP A 41 29.35 10.58 9.39
N ILE A 42 29.23 11.72 10.06
CA ILE A 42 30.25 12.77 10.10
C ILE A 42 30.97 12.66 11.45
N SER A 43 32.17 12.09 11.44
CA SER A 43 33.11 12.17 12.57
C SER A 43 33.96 13.43 12.45
N GLY A 44 33.83 14.34 13.42
CA GLY A 44 34.72 15.49 13.61
C GLY A 44 35.90 15.19 14.52
#